data_AF-A0A1W1I409-F1
#
_entry.id   AF-A0A1W1I409-F1
#
_cell.length_a   1.000
_cell.length_b   1.000
_cell.length_c   1.000
_cell.angle_alpha   90.00
_cell.angle_beta   90.00
_cell.angle_gamma   90.00
#
_symmetry.space_group_name_H-M   'P 1'
#
loop_
_entity.id
_entity.type
_entity.pdbx_description
1 polymer ?
#
loop_
_entity_poly.entity_id
_entity_poly.type
_entity_poly.pdbx_seq_one_letter_code
_entity_poly.pdbx_strand_id
1 'polypeptide(L)'
;MLAQRLRCTRPAAPVVIFLAVTAAFTSAQATPAIDDSIFPRFSRHVIRYVQRDKVAFAQASTCLSWFYKGTKTPPPVVQGIHWQPSAFSKPEKDCPAIYPKGMDAARDDFAKTQAQLSIGLTVYELALVADRNDDYTYNATELRDLFASLSLTLDPSDPTQGPVATLTERFDRWYQVRSLDEVMTGMSLLYDQGYRVTAGDRADLDRIMK
;
A
#
# COMPACT_ATOMS: atom_id res chain seq x y z
N MET A 1 -7.67 59.87 91.54
CA MET A 1 -9.06 59.50 91.16
C MET A 1 -9.08 59.29 89.65
N LEU A 2 -8.62 58.14 89.14
CA LEU A 2 -9.39 56.95 88.70
C LEU A 2 -10.73 57.24 87.99
N ALA A 3 -10.75 57.03 86.67
CA ALA A 3 -11.70 56.18 85.90
C ALA A 3 -11.55 56.52 84.39
N GLN A 4 -10.67 55.86 83.63
CA GLN A 4 -10.93 54.65 82.83
C GLN A 4 -12.34 54.55 82.21
N ARG A 5 -12.39 54.57 80.86
CA ARG A 5 -13.07 53.54 80.06
C ARG A 5 -12.57 53.57 78.61
N LEU A 6 -11.94 52.45 78.23
CA LEU A 6 -11.60 52.06 76.86
C LEU A 6 -12.87 51.76 76.05
N ARG A 7 -12.80 51.94 74.72
CA ARG A 7 -12.97 50.87 73.73
C ARG A 7 -12.64 51.34 72.31
N CYS A 8 -11.68 50.62 71.71
CA CYS A 8 -11.40 50.54 70.28
C CYS A 8 -12.61 50.00 69.50
N THR A 9 -12.72 50.36 68.21
CA THR A 9 -12.89 49.40 67.09
C THR A 9 -12.92 50.14 65.74
N ARG A 10 -11.95 49.83 64.86
CA ARG A 10 -12.01 50.05 63.40
C ARG A 10 -12.61 48.80 62.75
N PRO A 11 -13.34 48.95 61.63
CA PRO A 11 -13.07 48.10 60.46
C PRO A 11 -13.01 48.96 59.19
N ALA A 12 -11.94 48.92 58.38
CA ALA A 12 -11.56 47.86 57.43
C ALA A 12 -12.53 47.81 56.22
N ALA A 13 -12.05 48.28 55.07
CA ALA A 13 -12.72 48.28 53.77
C ALA A 13 -12.97 46.86 53.25
N PRO A 14 -14.06 46.60 52.49
CA PRO A 14 -14.18 45.37 51.72
C PRO A 14 -13.47 45.53 50.38
N VAL A 15 -12.41 44.74 50.19
CA VAL A 15 -11.82 44.43 48.88
C VAL A 15 -12.83 43.59 48.09
N VAL A 16 -13.21 44.08 46.92
CA VAL A 16 -14.05 43.37 45.95
C VAL A 16 -13.20 42.28 45.31
N ILE A 17 -13.46 41.02 45.62
CA ILE A 17 -12.89 39.86 44.92
C ILE A 17 -13.87 39.45 43.83
N PHE A 18 -13.60 39.85 42.59
CA PHE A 18 -14.23 39.26 41.40
C PHE A 18 -13.59 37.89 41.14
N LEU A 19 -14.30 36.82 41.51
CA LEU A 19 -13.95 35.45 41.12
C LEU A 19 -14.41 35.24 39.67
N ALA A 20 -13.53 35.52 38.71
CA ALA A 20 -13.72 35.12 37.32
C ALA A 20 -13.42 33.61 37.21
N VAL A 21 -14.47 32.79 37.25
CA VAL A 21 -14.37 31.36 36.89
C VAL A 21 -14.23 31.29 35.38
N THR A 22 -12.99 31.28 34.88
CA THR A 22 -12.69 30.92 33.49
C THR A 22 -12.90 29.42 33.34
N ALA A 23 -14.07 29.02 32.85
CA ALA A 23 -14.31 27.67 32.37
C ALA A 23 -13.40 27.42 31.16
N ALA A 24 -12.28 26.73 31.39
CA ALA A 24 -11.47 26.18 30.31
C ALA A 24 -12.25 25.03 29.67
N PHE A 25 -13.01 25.33 28.61
CA PHE A 25 -13.53 24.31 27.72
C PHE A 25 -12.36 23.74 26.93
N THR A 26 -11.69 22.73 27.46
CA THR A 26 -10.85 21.85 26.65
C THR A 26 -11.79 21.04 25.77
N SER A 27 -12.07 21.53 24.57
CA SER A 27 -12.62 20.70 23.50
C SER A 27 -11.55 19.66 23.16
N ALA A 28 -11.68 18.47 23.72
CA ALA A 28 -11.03 17.29 23.17
C ALA A 28 -11.51 17.18 21.73
N GLN A 29 -10.70 17.62 20.78
CA GLN A 29 -10.95 17.37 19.36
C GLN A 29 -10.86 15.86 19.22
N ALA A 30 -12.01 15.19 19.11
CA ALA A 30 -12.06 13.81 18.69
C ALA A 30 -11.43 13.77 17.29
N THR A 31 -10.22 13.22 17.19
CA THR A 31 -9.68 12.85 15.89
C THR A 31 -10.69 11.91 15.24
N PRO A 32 -11.16 12.21 14.02
CA PRO A 32 -12.09 11.32 13.33
C PRO A 32 -11.49 9.91 13.33
N ALA A 33 -12.27 8.93 13.77
CA ALA A 33 -11.86 7.54 13.78
C ALA A 33 -11.55 7.14 12.34
N ILE A 34 -10.34 6.63 12.11
CA ILE A 34 -9.96 6.08 10.81
C ILE A 34 -10.73 4.79 10.61
N ASP A 35 -11.21 4.59 9.39
CA ASP A 35 -11.94 3.38 9.04
C ASP A 35 -10.95 2.22 8.81
N ASP A 36 -11.13 1.15 9.60
CA ASP A 36 -10.39 -0.11 9.50
C ASP A 36 -10.53 -0.78 8.10
N SER A 37 -11.45 -0.32 7.25
CA SER A 37 -11.66 -0.84 5.90
C SER A 37 -10.67 -0.36 4.84
N ILE A 38 -9.80 0.61 5.13
CA ILE A 38 -8.89 1.20 4.12
C ILE A 38 -7.92 0.16 3.56
N PHE A 39 -7.16 -0.51 4.43
CA PHE A 39 -6.23 -1.59 4.05
C PHE A 39 -6.94 -2.67 3.22
N PRO A 40 -8.03 -3.32 3.69
CA PRO A 40 -8.63 -4.44 2.96
C PRO A 40 -9.29 -4.03 1.64
N ARG A 41 -9.69 -2.77 1.47
CA ARG A 41 -10.23 -2.26 0.20
C ARG A 41 -9.12 -1.97 -0.80
N PHE A 42 -8.05 -1.32 -0.37
CA PHE A 42 -6.90 -1.02 -1.23
C PHE A 42 -6.19 -2.31 -1.67
N SER A 43 -5.83 -3.18 -0.73
CA SER A 43 -5.15 -4.44 -1.00
C SER A 43 -5.94 -5.33 -1.95
N ARG A 44 -7.27 -5.47 -1.75
CA ARG A 44 -8.16 -6.20 -2.67
C ARG A 44 -8.16 -5.61 -4.08
N HIS A 45 -8.08 -4.28 -4.21
CA HIS A 45 -7.99 -3.65 -5.53
C HIS A 45 -6.70 -4.09 -6.25
N VAL A 46 -5.54 -4.03 -5.57
CA VAL A 46 -4.24 -4.45 -6.12
C VAL A 46 -4.22 -5.94 -6.46
N ILE A 47 -4.69 -6.80 -5.55
CA ILE A 47 -4.73 -8.25 -5.74
C ILE A 47 -5.54 -8.64 -6.98
N ARG A 48 -6.64 -7.94 -7.30
CA ARG A 48 -7.41 -8.22 -8.52
C ARG A 48 -6.57 -8.05 -9.79
N TYR A 49 -5.71 -7.03 -9.83
CA TYR A 49 -4.79 -6.82 -10.94
C TYR A 49 -3.73 -7.93 -10.98
N VAL A 50 -3.12 -8.25 -9.84
CA VAL A 50 -2.14 -9.34 -9.73
C VAL A 50 -2.72 -10.66 -10.25
N GLN A 51 -3.93 -11.04 -9.85
CA GLN A 51 -4.55 -12.29 -10.30
C GLN A 51 -4.83 -12.30 -11.80
N ARG A 52 -5.35 -11.20 -12.35
CA ARG A 52 -5.54 -11.06 -13.81
C ARG A 52 -4.21 -11.21 -14.56
N ASP A 53 -3.18 -10.55 -14.06
CA ASP A 53 -1.91 -10.45 -14.75
C ASP A 53 -1.10 -11.74 -14.63
N LYS A 54 -1.25 -12.51 -13.55
CA LYS A 54 -0.72 -13.87 -13.43
C LYS A 54 -1.24 -14.78 -14.55
N VAL A 55 -2.55 -14.75 -14.80
CA VAL A 55 -3.17 -15.55 -15.87
C VAL A 55 -2.64 -15.11 -17.23
N ALA A 56 -2.59 -13.80 -17.49
CA ALA A 56 -2.07 -13.26 -18.74
C ALA A 56 -0.58 -13.58 -18.95
N PHE A 57 0.24 -13.44 -17.91
CA PHE A 57 1.66 -13.78 -17.92
C PHE A 57 1.90 -15.27 -18.17
N ALA A 58 1.15 -16.14 -17.49
CA ALA A 58 1.25 -17.59 -17.70
C ALA A 58 0.93 -17.95 -19.16
N GLN A 59 -0.13 -17.38 -19.73
CA GLN A 59 -0.51 -17.59 -21.13
C GLN A 59 0.58 -17.11 -22.10
N ALA A 60 1.06 -15.87 -21.94
CA ALA A 60 2.10 -15.31 -22.79
C ALA A 60 3.40 -16.13 -22.69
N SER A 61 3.80 -16.52 -21.48
CA SER A 61 4.97 -17.37 -21.21
C SER A 61 4.84 -18.75 -21.87
N THR A 62 3.69 -19.42 -21.71
CA THR A 62 3.43 -20.71 -22.36
C THR A 62 3.51 -20.60 -23.88
N CYS A 63 2.88 -19.59 -24.48
CA CYS A 63 2.89 -19.45 -25.94
C CYS A 63 4.21 -18.98 -26.51
N LEU A 64 4.94 -18.13 -25.81
CA LEU A 64 6.29 -17.75 -26.19
C LEU A 64 7.22 -18.98 -26.18
N SER A 65 7.14 -19.82 -25.16
CA SER A 65 7.87 -21.10 -25.10
C SER A 65 7.51 -22.02 -26.26
N TRP A 66 6.22 -22.11 -26.60
CA TRP A 66 5.75 -22.89 -27.75
C TRP A 66 6.35 -22.38 -29.08
N PHE A 67 6.32 -21.07 -29.33
CA PHE A 67 6.92 -20.49 -30.54
C PHE A 67 8.42 -20.80 -30.62
N TYR A 68 9.16 -20.68 -29.51
CA TYR A 68 10.59 -21.03 -29.47
C TYR A 68 10.86 -22.51 -29.80
N LYS A 69 10.00 -23.44 -29.36
CA LYS A 69 10.11 -24.86 -29.72
C LYS A 69 9.86 -25.10 -31.21
N GLY A 70 8.93 -24.34 -31.81
CA GLY A 70 8.61 -24.39 -33.23
C GLY A 70 9.70 -23.81 -34.14
N THR A 71 10.49 -22.84 -33.66
CA THR A 71 11.56 -22.18 -34.43
C THR A 71 12.90 -22.93 -34.44
N LYS A 72 12.95 -24.22 -34.09
CA LYS A 72 14.22 -24.98 -34.09
C LYS A 72 14.81 -25.15 -35.50
N THR A 73 15.71 -24.25 -35.87
CA THR A 73 16.94 -24.59 -36.62
C THR A 73 17.85 -25.41 -35.68
N PRO A 74 18.62 -26.41 -36.15
CA PRO A 74 19.46 -27.21 -35.26
C PRO A 74 20.41 -26.31 -34.46
N PRO A 75 20.45 -26.40 -33.12
CA PRO A 75 21.37 -25.59 -32.34
C PRO A 75 22.81 -26.02 -32.66
N PRO A 76 23.79 -25.09 -32.76
CA PRO A 76 25.19 -25.48 -32.71
C PRO A 76 25.44 -26.23 -31.40
N VAL A 77 26.26 -27.28 -31.46
CA VAL A 77 26.53 -28.18 -30.34
C VAL A 77 27.21 -27.39 -29.21
N VAL A 78 26.44 -27.04 -28.18
CA VAL A 78 26.95 -26.46 -26.92
C VAL A 78 26.39 -27.28 -25.76
N GLN A 79 27.26 -27.70 -24.84
CA GLN A 79 26.89 -28.47 -23.65
C GLN A 79 26.02 -27.60 -22.72
N GLY A 80 24.75 -27.97 -22.55
CA GLY A 80 23.76 -27.20 -21.81
C GLY A 80 23.33 -27.84 -20.49
N ILE A 81 23.19 -27.01 -19.45
CA ILE A 81 22.60 -27.36 -18.16
C ILE A 81 21.09 -27.58 -18.34
N HIS A 82 20.57 -28.67 -17.76
CA HIS A 82 19.20 -29.14 -17.95
C HIS A 82 18.22 -28.43 -16.99
N TRP A 83 17.26 -27.68 -17.53
CA TRP A 83 16.11 -27.17 -16.79
C TRP A 83 14.86 -27.98 -17.15
N GLN A 84 14.16 -28.54 -16.14
CA GLN A 84 12.94 -29.32 -16.31
C GLN A 84 11.71 -28.46 -15.98
N PRO A 85 10.81 -28.20 -16.96
CA PRO A 85 9.54 -27.55 -16.69
C PRO A 85 8.60 -28.48 -15.91
N SER A 86 7.95 -27.97 -14.87
CA SER A 86 6.93 -28.69 -14.12
C SER A 86 5.65 -28.89 -14.94
N ALA A 87 5.00 -30.05 -14.74
CA ALA A 87 3.98 -30.66 -15.59
C ALA A 87 2.56 -30.05 -15.48
N PHE A 88 2.41 -28.73 -15.41
CA PHE A 88 1.10 -28.07 -15.25
C PHE A 88 0.53 -27.38 -16.49
N SER A 89 1.12 -27.53 -17.68
CA SER A 89 0.55 -26.92 -18.90
C SER A 89 0.41 -27.91 -20.06
N LYS A 90 -0.83 -28.31 -20.33
CA LYS A 90 -1.32 -28.31 -21.71
C LYS A 90 -2.33 -27.17 -21.79
N PRO A 91 -2.06 -26.17 -22.64
CA PRO A 91 -2.61 -26.22 -23.99
C PRO A 91 -1.64 -25.64 -25.04
N GLU A 92 -0.66 -26.43 -25.50
CA GLU A 92 0.21 -26.04 -26.64
C GLU A 92 -0.56 -25.90 -27.97
N LYS A 93 -1.86 -26.23 -28.03
CA LYS A 93 -2.60 -26.32 -29.30
C LYS A 93 -3.16 -24.99 -29.83
N ASP A 94 -3.32 -23.95 -29.01
CA ASP A 94 -4.02 -22.71 -29.43
C ASP A 94 -3.14 -21.46 -29.48
N CYS A 95 -1.83 -21.57 -29.29
CA CYS A 95 -0.96 -20.39 -29.31
C CYS A 95 -0.99 -19.59 -30.63
N PRO A 96 -1.08 -20.20 -31.82
CA PRO A 96 -1.33 -19.45 -33.06
C PRO A 96 -2.68 -18.72 -33.10
N ALA A 97 -3.71 -19.25 -32.43
CA ALA A 97 -5.02 -18.60 -32.35
C ALA A 97 -5.03 -17.45 -31.35
N ILE A 98 -4.32 -17.61 -30.22
CA ILE A 98 -4.14 -16.57 -29.20
C ILE A 98 -3.26 -15.42 -29.72
N TYR A 99 -2.19 -15.77 -30.44
CA TYR A 99 -1.22 -14.83 -31.02
C TYR A 99 -1.18 -14.97 -32.55
N PRO A 100 -2.20 -14.50 -33.28
CA PRO A 100 -2.26 -14.61 -34.74
C PRO A 100 -1.17 -13.78 -35.44
N LYS A 101 -0.62 -12.78 -34.76
CA LYS A 101 0.54 -12.00 -35.21
C LYS A 101 1.88 -12.70 -34.95
N GLY A 102 1.84 -13.94 -34.43
CA GLY A 102 3.01 -14.76 -34.20
C GLY A 102 3.80 -14.39 -32.95
N MET A 103 5.05 -14.82 -32.95
CA MET A 103 5.94 -14.81 -31.79
C MET A 103 6.22 -13.43 -31.20
N ASP A 104 6.36 -12.40 -32.02
CA ASP A 104 6.70 -11.06 -31.52
C ASP A 104 5.55 -10.46 -30.70
N ALA A 105 4.30 -10.73 -31.07
CA ALA A 105 3.16 -10.35 -30.23
C ALA A 105 3.15 -11.11 -28.89
N ALA A 106 3.56 -12.38 -28.87
CA ALA A 106 3.71 -13.13 -27.62
C ALA A 106 4.88 -12.60 -26.76
N ARG A 107 5.97 -12.12 -27.37
CA ARG A 107 7.08 -11.45 -26.67
C ARG A 107 6.65 -10.12 -26.04
N ASP A 108 5.94 -9.29 -26.80
CA ASP A 108 5.45 -8.00 -26.33
C ASP A 108 4.49 -8.18 -25.16
N ASP A 109 3.55 -9.13 -25.26
CA ASP A 109 2.64 -9.45 -24.16
C ASP A 109 3.36 -10.05 -22.96
N PHE A 110 4.37 -10.90 -23.17
CA PHE A 110 5.19 -11.42 -22.09
C PHE A 110 5.90 -10.28 -21.33
N ALA A 111 6.59 -9.39 -22.03
CA ALA A 111 7.28 -8.26 -21.42
C ALA A 111 6.31 -7.31 -20.70
N LYS A 112 5.16 -7.03 -21.31
CA LYS A 112 4.11 -6.20 -20.72
C LYS A 112 3.54 -6.82 -19.45
N THR A 113 3.12 -8.08 -19.50
CA THR A 113 2.50 -8.76 -18.35
C THR A 113 3.49 -9.01 -17.23
N GLN A 114 4.77 -9.26 -17.54
CA GLN A 114 5.84 -9.31 -16.55
C GLN A 114 5.98 -7.97 -15.81
N ALA A 115 6.05 -6.85 -16.52
CA ALA A 115 6.17 -5.52 -15.90
C ALA A 115 4.96 -5.20 -15.03
N GLN A 116 3.75 -5.50 -15.52
CA GLN A 116 2.50 -5.28 -14.80
C GLN A 116 2.39 -6.14 -13.52
N LEU A 117 2.77 -7.41 -13.61
CA LEU A 117 2.80 -8.31 -12.45
C LEU A 117 3.82 -7.84 -11.41
N SER A 118 4.99 -7.38 -11.84
CA SER A 118 5.99 -6.78 -10.95
C SER A 118 5.41 -5.57 -10.21
N ILE A 119 4.70 -4.69 -10.90
CA ILE A 119 4.09 -3.51 -10.27
C ILE A 119 3.04 -3.91 -9.24
N GLY A 120 2.13 -4.82 -9.61
CA GLY A 120 1.09 -5.28 -8.70
C GLY A 120 1.66 -5.90 -7.43
N LEU A 121 2.70 -6.73 -7.55
CA LEU A 121 3.34 -7.36 -6.40
C LEU A 121 4.09 -6.35 -5.52
N THR A 122 4.86 -5.43 -6.11
CA THR A 122 5.60 -4.42 -5.34
C THR A 122 4.66 -3.43 -4.63
N VAL A 123 3.54 -3.05 -5.25
CA VAL A 123 2.55 -2.19 -4.58
C VAL A 123 1.80 -2.94 -3.48
N TYR A 124 1.55 -4.24 -3.66
CA TYR A 124 0.99 -5.05 -2.59
C TYR A 124 1.97 -5.20 -1.41
N GLU A 125 3.26 -5.38 -1.68
CA GLU A 125 4.32 -5.34 -0.65
C GLU A 125 4.35 -3.99 0.07
N LEU A 126 4.23 -2.85 -0.64
CA LEU A 126 4.09 -1.54 0.00
C LEU A 126 2.88 -1.47 0.94
N ALA A 127 1.73 -2.00 0.51
CA ALA A 127 0.52 -1.99 1.32
C ALA A 127 0.68 -2.77 2.62
N LEU A 128 1.37 -3.92 2.54
CA LEU A 128 1.72 -4.78 3.67
C LEU A 128 2.75 -4.13 4.59
N VAL A 129 3.86 -3.63 4.05
CA VAL A 129 4.90 -2.95 4.83
C VAL A 129 4.36 -1.74 5.58
N ALA A 130 3.40 -1.02 5.00
CA ALA A 130 2.74 0.11 5.66
C ALA A 130 1.81 -0.31 6.82
N ASP A 131 1.35 -1.56 6.85
CA ASP A 131 0.64 -2.18 7.98
C ASP A 131 1.67 -2.72 8.97
N ARG A 132 2.27 -1.79 9.71
CA ARG A 132 3.48 -2.01 10.52
C ARG A 132 3.36 -3.17 11.51
N ASN A 133 2.17 -3.39 12.04
CA ASN A 133 1.87 -4.35 13.09
C ASN A 133 1.18 -5.62 12.57
N ASP A 134 1.11 -5.80 11.24
CA ASP A 134 0.52 -6.95 10.54
C ASP A 134 -0.93 -7.25 10.97
N ASP A 135 -1.73 -6.21 11.27
CA ASP A 135 -3.11 -6.38 11.77
C ASP A 135 -4.19 -6.23 10.68
N TYR A 136 -3.77 -6.00 9.43
CA TYR A 136 -4.58 -5.80 8.24
C TYR A 136 -5.48 -4.57 8.31
N THR A 137 -5.11 -3.57 9.11
CA THR A 137 -5.73 -2.26 9.18
C THR A 137 -4.66 -1.17 9.12
N TYR A 138 -5.08 0.09 8.94
CA TYR A 138 -4.15 1.21 9.08
C TYR A 138 -4.61 2.08 10.23
N ASN A 139 -3.81 2.17 11.29
CA ASN A 139 -4.02 3.18 12.30
C ASN A 139 -3.63 4.57 11.78
N ALA A 140 -3.87 5.60 12.59
CA ALA A 140 -3.65 6.99 12.19
C ALA A 140 -2.20 7.37 11.93
N THR A 141 -1.25 6.64 12.50
CA THR A 141 0.17 6.85 12.24
C THR A 141 0.57 6.18 10.93
N GLU A 142 0.22 4.91 10.76
CA GLU A 142 0.49 4.14 9.53
C GLU A 142 -0.10 4.81 8.29
N LEU A 143 -1.37 5.23 8.35
CA LEU A 143 -2.00 5.88 7.22
C LEU A 143 -1.32 7.21 6.87
N ARG A 144 -0.91 7.98 7.89
CA ARG A 144 -0.22 9.26 7.68
C ARG A 144 1.16 9.04 7.08
N ASP A 145 1.90 8.05 7.58
CA ASP A 145 3.23 7.71 7.12
C ASP A 145 3.20 7.17 5.69
N LEU A 146 2.22 6.31 5.36
CA LEU A 146 1.97 5.84 3.98
C LEU A 146 1.65 7.00 3.04
N PHE A 147 0.78 7.93 3.44
CA PHE A 147 0.45 9.08 2.59
C PHE A 147 1.66 9.99 2.40
N ALA A 148 2.40 10.27 3.47
CA ALA A 148 3.61 11.08 3.40
C ALA A 148 4.69 10.44 2.52
N SER A 149 4.90 9.13 2.62
CA SER A 149 5.89 8.40 1.81
C SER A 149 5.57 8.44 0.31
N LEU A 150 4.29 8.55 -0.03
CA LEU A 150 3.81 8.67 -1.40
C LEU A 150 3.62 10.13 -1.88
N SER A 151 4.08 11.11 -1.09
CA SER A 151 3.84 12.54 -1.35
C SER A 151 2.35 12.88 -1.56
N LEU A 152 1.49 12.19 -0.82
CA LEU A 152 0.04 12.39 -0.79
C LEU A 152 -0.36 13.19 0.45
N THR A 153 -1.56 13.76 0.41
CA THR A 153 -2.14 14.49 1.55
C THR A 153 -3.43 13.80 1.98
N LEU A 154 -3.61 13.65 3.30
CA LEU A 154 -4.87 13.16 3.86
C LEU A 154 -5.85 14.33 3.99
N ASP A 155 -7.02 14.19 3.38
CA ASP A 155 -8.14 15.11 3.59
C ASP A 155 -8.89 14.72 4.88
N PRO A 156 -8.88 15.55 5.93
CA PRO A 156 -9.58 15.23 7.17
C PRO A 156 -11.11 15.27 7.04
N SER A 157 -11.65 15.82 5.95
CA SER A 157 -13.10 15.93 5.72
C SER A 157 -13.75 14.65 5.14
N ASP A 158 -12.94 13.72 4.63
CA ASP A 158 -13.37 12.40 4.16
C ASP A 158 -12.35 11.32 4.62
N PRO A 159 -12.41 10.90 5.90
CA PRO A 159 -11.42 10.00 6.50
C PRO A 159 -11.49 8.56 5.97
N THR A 160 -12.46 8.23 5.11
CA THR A 160 -12.77 6.85 4.72
C THR A 160 -12.69 6.64 3.21
N GLN A 161 -13.47 7.38 2.42
CA GLN A 161 -13.51 7.15 0.97
C GLN A 161 -12.33 7.83 0.28
N GLY A 162 -11.95 9.01 0.77
CA GLY A 162 -10.82 9.80 0.28
C GLY A 162 -9.53 8.98 0.21
N PRO A 163 -9.09 8.33 1.31
CA PRO A 163 -7.85 7.57 1.29
C PRO A 163 -7.86 6.38 0.32
N VAL A 164 -8.94 5.59 0.32
CA VAL A 164 -9.08 4.43 -0.58
C VAL A 164 -9.07 4.87 -2.04
N ALA A 165 -9.84 5.90 -2.39
CA ALA A 165 -9.89 6.43 -3.75
C ALA A 165 -8.51 6.94 -4.19
N THR A 166 -7.83 7.70 -3.33
CA THR A 166 -6.50 8.24 -3.62
C THR A 166 -5.46 7.14 -3.85
N LEU A 167 -5.41 6.13 -2.97
CA LEU A 167 -4.46 5.02 -3.09
C LEU A 167 -4.74 4.17 -4.34
N THR A 168 -6.00 3.88 -4.65
CA THR A 168 -6.38 3.10 -5.84
C THR A 168 -6.10 3.87 -7.14
N GLU A 169 -6.41 5.17 -7.20
CA GLU A 169 -6.07 6.01 -8.35
C GLU A 169 -4.55 6.11 -8.56
N ARG A 170 -3.79 6.23 -7.47
CA ARG A 170 -2.32 6.25 -7.54
C ARG A 170 -1.78 4.92 -8.08
N PHE A 171 -2.29 3.79 -7.60
CA PHE A 171 -1.95 2.48 -8.13
C PHE A 171 -2.28 2.35 -9.63
N ASP A 172 -3.48 2.74 -10.04
CA ASP A 172 -3.91 2.68 -11.44
C ASP A 172 -2.97 3.49 -12.34
N ARG A 173 -2.48 4.65 -11.89
CA ARG A 173 -1.46 5.43 -12.62
C ARG A 173 -0.15 4.68 -12.79
N TRP A 174 0.44 4.16 -11.71
CA TRP A 174 1.69 3.39 -11.77
C TRP A 174 1.56 2.19 -12.70
N TYR A 175 0.41 1.52 -12.63
CA TYR A 175 0.08 0.39 -13.49
C TYR A 175 0.00 0.77 -14.97
N GLN A 176 -0.62 1.91 -15.30
CA GLN A 176 -0.75 2.40 -16.67
C GLN A 176 0.60 2.82 -17.27
N VAL A 177 1.40 3.59 -16.53
CA VAL A 177 2.69 4.10 -17.03
C VAL A 177 3.82 3.06 -16.92
N ARG A 178 3.57 1.96 -16.21
CA ARG A 178 4.52 0.88 -15.93
C ARG A 178 5.80 1.34 -15.21
N SER A 179 5.64 2.21 -14.21
CA SER A 179 6.76 2.72 -13.39
C SER A 179 6.55 2.37 -11.92
N LEU A 180 7.68 2.10 -11.25
CA LEU A 180 7.79 1.83 -9.82
C LEU A 180 8.52 2.95 -9.07
N ASP A 181 8.94 4.03 -9.73
CA ASP A 181 9.88 5.01 -9.14
C ASP A 181 9.33 5.65 -7.86
N GLU A 182 8.06 6.07 -7.89
CA GLU A 182 7.37 6.62 -6.71
C GLU A 182 7.18 5.56 -5.62
N VAL A 183 6.89 4.31 -6.00
CA VAL A 183 6.68 3.20 -5.06
C VAL A 183 7.99 2.87 -4.33
N MET A 184 9.09 2.76 -5.07
CA MET A 184 10.42 2.46 -4.50
C MET A 184 10.91 3.61 -3.61
N THR A 185 10.63 4.86 -3.98
CA THR A 185 10.92 6.02 -3.15
C THR A 185 10.11 5.99 -1.86
N GLY A 186 8.80 5.73 -1.94
CA GLY A 186 7.93 5.61 -0.77
C GLY A 186 8.32 4.46 0.17
N MET A 187 8.68 3.29 -0.39
CA MET A 187 9.22 2.17 0.37
C MET A 187 10.49 2.54 1.13
N SER A 188 11.42 3.26 0.48
CA SER A 188 12.63 3.74 1.14
C SER A 188 12.31 4.67 2.33
N LEU A 189 11.35 5.58 2.17
CA LEU A 189 10.94 6.50 3.24
C LEU A 189 10.30 5.75 4.43
N LEU A 190 9.47 4.74 4.16
CA LEU A 190 8.91 3.88 5.21
C LEU A 190 10.03 3.10 5.93
N TYR A 191 11.03 2.62 5.19
CA TYR A 191 12.18 1.96 5.80
C TYR A 191 13.02 2.91 6.67
N ASP A 192 13.18 4.16 6.28
CA ASP A 192 13.86 5.16 7.12
C ASP A 192 13.08 5.45 8.42
N GLN A 193 11.76 5.29 8.38
CA GLN A 193 10.86 5.42 9.56
C GLN A 193 10.77 4.14 10.41
N GLY A 194 11.45 3.06 10.02
CA GLY A 194 11.51 1.82 10.79
C GLY A 194 10.51 0.74 10.39
N TYR A 195 9.69 0.96 9.36
CA TYR A 195 8.84 -0.09 8.77
C TYR A 195 9.72 -1.12 8.06
N ARG A 196 9.38 -2.40 8.07
CA ARG A 196 10.19 -3.47 7.48
C ARG A 196 9.26 -4.56 6.96
N VAL A 197 9.72 -5.27 5.93
CA VAL A 197 9.08 -6.51 5.51
C VAL A 197 9.13 -7.52 6.66
N THR A 198 7.97 -7.95 7.11
CA THR A 198 7.79 -8.92 8.18
C THR A 198 7.79 -10.35 7.62
N ALA A 199 7.74 -11.34 8.52
CA ALA A 199 7.49 -12.72 8.10
C ALA A 199 6.05 -12.92 7.60
N GLY A 200 5.10 -12.13 8.13
CA GLY A 200 3.70 -12.12 7.67
C GLY A 200 3.61 -11.65 6.23
N ASP A 201 4.25 -10.52 5.91
CA ASP A 201 4.30 -9.96 4.55
C ASP A 201 4.79 -10.97 3.52
N ARG A 202 5.88 -11.67 3.85
CA ARG A 202 6.45 -12.71 2.98
C ARG A 202 5.50 -13.87 2.76
N ALA A 203 4.82 -14.33 3.82
CA ALA A 203 3.84 -15.41 3.70
C ALA A 203 2.65 -15.00 2.82
N ASP A 204 2.26 -13.74 2.90
CA ASP A 204 1.19 -13.14 2.10
C ASP A 204 1.56 -12.99 0.62
N LEU A 205 2.77 -12.48 0.35
CA LEU A 205 3.33 -12.43 -1.00
C LEU A 205 3.43 -13.83 -1.60
N ASP A 206 3.99 -14.80 -0.86
CA ASP A 206 4.10 -16.19 -1.30
C ASP A 206 2.73 -16.81 -1.61
N ARG A 207 1.70 -16.49 -0.81
CA ARG A 207 0.33 -16.98 -1.04
C ARG A 207 -0.25 -16.44 -2.34
N ILE A 208 0.01 -15.17 -2.67
CA ILE A 208 -0.51 -14.54 -3.88
C ILE A 208 0.32 -14.92 -5.12
N MET A 209 1.60 -15.23 -4.95
CA MET A 209 2.49 -15.65 -6.04
C MET A 209 2.22 -17.09 -6.53
N LYS A 210 1.79 -18.00 -5.65
CA LYS A 210 1.36 -19.37 -5.99
C LYS A 210 0.13 -19.38 -6.90
#